data_AF-A0A941PI33-F1
#
_entry.id   AF-A0A941PI33-F1
#
_cell.length_a   1.000
_cell.length_b   1.000
_cell.length_c   1.000
_cell.angle_alpha   90.00
_cell.angle_beta   90.00
_cell.angle_gamma   90.00
#
_symmetry.space_group_name_H-M   'P 1'
#
loop_
_entity.id
_entity.type
_entity.pdbx_description
1 polymer ?
#
loop_
_entity_poly.entity_id
_entity_poly.type
_entity_poly.pdbx_seq_one_letter_code
_entity_poly.pdbx_strand_id
1 'polypeptide(L)'
;MANALRSFVVVCALAAGFLGAADAHTPFVKPLDFLPDTNTVYAEAAYSTDIFLPVVGMPTSSFELLGPDGASMPIQRTTTESYETTLEANLAAQGTYRFSSGELYG
;
A
#
# COMPACT_ATOMS: atom_id res chain seq x y z
N MET A 1 -23.94 29.26 -36.75
CA MET A 1 -22.72 28.43 -36.62
C MET A 1 -21.67 29.03 -35.68
N ALA A 2 -21.30 30.32 -35.77
CA ALA A 2 -20.23 30.91 -34.94
C ALA A 2 -20.46 30.84 -33.41
N ASN A 3 -21.70 30.98 -32.93
CA ASN A 3 -22.01 30.91 -31.49
C ASN A 3 -21.84 29.49 -30.92
N ALA A 4 -22.17 28.46 -31.69
CA ALA A 4 -22.02 27.06 -31.26
C ALA A 4 -20.54 26.67 -31.11
N LEU A 5 -19.68 27.17 -32.01
CA LEU A 5 -18.23 26.96 -31.92
C LEU A 5 -17.62 27.67 -30.70
N ARG A 6 -18.08 28.88 -30.38
CA ARG A 6 -17.65 29.61 -29.17
C ARG A 6 -18.07 28.91 -27.89
N SER A 7 -19.32 28.45 -27.81
CA SER A 7 -19.81 27.68 -26.67
C SER A 7 -19.05 26.36 -26.50
N PHE A 8 -18.72 25.68 -27.60
CA PHE A 8 -17.92 24.46 -27.57
C PHE A 8 -16.50 24.68 -27.01
N VAL A 9 -15.82 25.74 -27.46
CA VAL A 9 -14.48 26.10 -26.98
C VAL A 9 -14.49 26.43 -25.48
N VAL A 10 -15.51 27.14 -24.99
CA VAL A 10 -15.65 27.45 -23.55
C VAL A 10 -15.86 26.19 -22.71
N VAL A 11 -16.69 25.25 -23.18
CA VAL A 11 -16.93 23.97 -22.48
C VAL A 11 -15.67 23.12 -22.44
N CYS A 12 -14.92 23.01 -23.55
CA CYS A 12 -13.64 22.29 -23.57
C CYS A 12 -12.60 22.92 -22.64
N ALA A 13 -12.52 24.25 -22.60
CA ALA A 13 -11.60 24.96 -21.70
C ALA A 13 -11.94 24.73 -20.22
N LEU A 14 -13.23 24.70 -19.87
CA LEU A 14 -13.68 24.38 -18.51
C LEU A 14 -13.41 22.91 -18.15
N ALA A 15 -13.65 21.97 -19.05
CA ALA A 15 -13.39 20.54 -18.82
C ALA A 15 -11.90 20.24 -18.63
N ALA A 16 -11.02 20.92 -19.36
CA ALA A 16 -9.57 20.78 -19.20
C ALA A 16 -9.07 21.28 -17.82
N GLY A 17 -9.79 22.19 -17.16
CA GLY A 17 -9.48 22.68 -15.82
C GLY A 17 -9.76 21.68 -14.68
N PHE A 18 -10.47 20.58 -14.94
CA PHE A 18 -10.75 19.53 -13.96
C PHE A 18 -9.73 18.38 -13.96
N LEU A 19 -8.67 18.46 -14.77
CA LEU A 19 -7.55 17.51 -14.76
C LEU A 19 -6.61 17.82 -13.57
N GLY A 20 -7.13 17.72 -12.35
CA GLY A 20 -6.31 17.74 -11.13
C GLY A 20 -5.46 16.47 -11.05
N ALA A 21 -4.24 16.58 -10.53
CA ALA A 21 -3.48 15.40 -10.13
C ALA A 21 -4.31 14.66 -9.08
N ALA A 22 -4.64 13.40 -9.36
CA ALA A 22 -5.26 12.53 -8.37
C ALA A 22 -4.19 12.16 -7.34
N ASP A 23 -4.12 12.96 -6.27
CA ASP A 23 -3.30 12.69 -5.10
C ASP A 23 -3.99 11.59 -4.28
N ALA A 24 -3.76 10.36 -4.71
CA ALA A 24 -4.31 9.17 -4.08
C ALA A 24 -3.21 8.49 -3.28
N HIS A 25 -3.46 8.28 -1.99
CA HIS A 25 -2.53 7.52 -1.17
C HIS A 25 -2.47 6.09 -1.70
N THR A 26 -1.25 5.62 -1.94
CA THR A 26 -0.94 4.27 -2.38
C THR A 26 -0.54 3.44 -1.17
N PRO A 27 -1.08 2.22 -1.01
CA PRO A 27 -0.63 1.31 0.04
C PRO A 27 0.77 0.78 -0.27
N PHE A 28 1.57 0.58 0.76
CA PHE A 28 2.81 -0.19 0.66
C PHE A 28 2.97 -1.13 1.86
N VAL A 29 3.73 -2.20 1.65
CA VAL A 29 4.27 -3.07 2.71
C VAL A 29 5.77 -3.19 2.49
N LYS A 30 6.56 -2.82 3.49
CA LYS A 30 8.02 -2.67 3.43
C LYS A 30 8.67 -3.50 4.53
N PRO A 31 9.36 -4.60 4.21
CA PRO A 31 10.22 -5.28 5.17
C PRO A 31 11.27 -4.31 5.74
N LEU A 32 11.53 -4.40 7.05
CA LEU A 32 12.60 -3.62 7.69
C LEU A 32 13.99 -4.12 7.23
N ASP A 33 14.11 -5.42 7.01
CA ASP A 33 15.27 -6.08 6.44
C ASP A 33 14.81 -7.14 5.42
N PHE A 34 15.49 -7.21 4.29
CA PHE A 34 15.21 -8.18 3.22
C PHE A 34 16.07 -9.45 3.37
N LEU A 35 17.14 -9.41 4.17
CA LEU A 35 18.04 -10.53 4.46
C LEU A 35 18.30 -10.60 5.96
N PRO A 36 17.27 -10.88 6.77
CA PRO A 36 17.37 -10.87 8.22
C PRO A 36 18.31 -11.96 8.74
N ASP A 37 19.19 -11.59 9.68
CA ASP A 37 20.07 -12.54 10.39
C ASP A 37 19.34 -13.33 11.48
N THR A 38 18.11 -12.93 11.84
CA THR A 38 17.29 -13.58 12.87
C THR A 38 16.03 -14.17 12.25
N ASN A 39 15.42 -15.13 12.96
CA ASN A 39 14.14 -15.69 12.54
C ASN A 39 12.97 -14.74 12.78
N THR A 40 13.15 -13.59 13.45
CA THR A 40 12.08 -12.61 13.65
C THR A 40 12.26 -11.47 12.67
N VAL A 41 11.20 -11.17 11.92
CA VAL A 41 11.16 -10.11 10.91
C VAL A 41 10.08 -9.11 11.22
N TYR A 42 10.32 -7.88 10.79
CA TYR A 42 9.39 -6.78 10.90
C TYR A 42 9.08 -6.22 9.52
N ALA A 43 7.84 -5.79 9.32
CA ALA A 43 7.43 -5.03 8.15
C ALA A 43 6.58 -3.82 8.55
N GLU A 44 6.74 -2.73 7.82
CA GLU A 44 5.93 -1.51 7.94
C GLU A 44 4.89 -1.49 6.83
N ALA A 45 3.65 -1.16 7.16
CA ALA A 45 2.57 -1.01 6.20
C ALA A 45 1.86 0.33 6.41
N ALA A 46 1.74 1.11 5.35
CA ALA A 46 1.07 2.41 5.40
C ALA A 46 0.50 2.80 4.03
N TYR A 47 -0.42 3.75 4.06
CA TYR A 47 -0.84 4.50 2.89
C TYR A 47 0.03 5.76 2.79
N SER A 48 0.50 6.07 1.57
CA SER A 48 1.26 7.28 1.30
C SER A 48 1.24 7.70 -0.16
N THR A 49 1.48 8.98 -0.41
CA THR A 49 1.70 9.57 -1.73
C THR A 49 3.16 9.44 -2.17
N ASP A 50 4.08 9.42 -1.20
CA ASP A 50 5.51 9.19 -1.38
C ASP A 50 5.86 7.80 -0.83
N ILE A 51 6.21 6.87 -1.73
CA ILE A 51 6.42 5.46 -1.37
C ILE A 51 7.53 5.35 -0.30
N PHE A 52 7.23 4.59 0.76
CA PHE A 52 8.08 4.36 1.96
C PHE A 52 8.21 5.54 2.93
N LEU A 53 7.44 6.60 2.77
CA LEU A 53 7.22 7.64 3.77
C LEU A 53 5.82 7.46 4.37
N PRO A 54 5.66 6.81 5.53
CA PRO A 54 4.35 6.47 6.08
C PRO A 54 3.54 7.71 6.45
N VAL A 55 2.25 7.74 6.07
CA VAL A 55 1.31 8.83 6.41
C VAL A 55 0.13 8.31 7.23
N VAL A 56 -0.43 7.16 6.87
CA VAL A 56 -1.54 6.54 7.59
C VAL A 56 -1.33 5.03 7.73
N GLY A 57 -1.45 4.51 8.94
CA GLY A 57 -1.37 3.07 9.20
C GLY A 57 -2.46 2.29 8.45
N MET A 58 -2.06 1.19 7.81
CA MET A 58 -2.99 0.30 7.12
C MET A 58 -3.78 -0.57 8.12
N PRO A 59 -5.10 -0.77 7.95
CA PRO A 59 -5.90 -1.58 8.87
C PRO A 59 -5.48 -3.06 8.88
N THR A 60 -5.69 -3.73 10.01
CA THR A 60 -5.07 -5.03 10.33
C THR A 60 -5.71 -6.26 9.66
N SER A 61 -6.91 -6.15 9.10
CA SER A 61 -7.73 -7.31 8.74
C SER A 61 -7.35 -8.00 7.42
N SER A 62 -6.36 -7.49 6.68
CA SER A 62 -6.05 -7.99 5.33
C SER A 62 -4.61 -8.46 5.15
N PHE A 63 -3.75 -8.39 6.16
CA PHE A 63 -2.35 -8.80 5.98
C PHE A 63 -2.20 -10.32 5.85
N GLU A 64 -1.41 -10.74 4.86
CA GLU A 64 -1.06 -12.14 4.63
C GLU A 64 0.46 -12.32 4.61
N LEU A 65 0.90 -13.43 5.17
CA LEU A 65 2.27 -13.92 5.07
C LEU A 65 2.27 -15.29 4.43
N LEU A 66 3.01 -15.47 3.34
CA LEU A 66 3.27 -16.78 2.76
C LEU A 66 4.71 -17.23 3.04
N GLY A 67 4.85 -18.50 3.39
CA GLY A 67 6.14 -19.18 3.55
C GLY A 67 6.80 -19.53 2.21
N PRO A 68 8.03 -20.09 2.25
CA PRO A 68 8.79 -20.47 1.05
C PRO A 68 8.13 -21.55 0.21
N ASP A 69 7.24 -22.34 0.80
CA ASP A 69 6.41 -23.35 0.16
C ASP A 69 5.10 -22.78 -0.42
N GLY A 70 4.86 -21.47 -0.24
CA GLY A 70 3.62 -20.80 -0.62
C GLY A 70 2.47 -21.00 0.37
N ALA A 71 2.67 -21.70 1.47
CA ALA A 71 1.64 -21.90 2.49
C ALA A 71 1.43 -20.63 3.32
N SER A 72 0.19 -20.40 3.75
CA SER A 72 -0.14 -19.30 4.65
C SER A 72 0.51 -19.51 6.02
N MET A 73 1.08 -18.45 6.58
CA MET A 73 1.72 -18.42 7.87
C MET A 73 1.14 -17.31 8.75
N PRO A 74 1.10 -17.50 10.07
CA PRO A 74 0.62 -16.46 10.97
C PRO A 74 1.60 -15.29 11.07
N ILE A 75 1.05 -14.07 11.07
CA ILE A 75 1.73 -12.86 11.55
C ILE A 75 1.49 -12.79 13.06
N GLN A 76 2.55 -12.84 13.88
CA GLN A 76 2.42 -12.98 15.33
C GLN A 76 1.91 -11.72 16.01
N ARG A 77 2.28 -10.54 15.50
CA ARG A 77 1.84 -9.27 16.05
C ARG A 77 1.60 -8.27 14.92
N THR A 78 0.49 -7.56 15.04
CA THR A 78 0.14 -6.43 14.18
C THR A 78 -0.24 -5.27 15.08
N THR A 79 0.42 -4.13 14.92
CA THR A 79 0.16 -2.92 15.70
C THR A 79 -0.13 -1.79 14.73
N THR A 80 -1.36 -1.29 14.72
CA THR A 80 -1.75 -0.11 13.92
C THR A 80 -1.65 1.14 14.78
N GLU A 81 -0.79 2.05 14.34
CA GLU A 81 -0.62 3.39 14.89
C GLU A 81 -1.16 4.43 13.90
N SER A 82 -1.14 5.71 14.27
CA SER A 82 -1.67 6.78 13.43
C SER A 82 -0.98 6.89 12.06
N TYR A 83 0.33 6.66 11.99
CA TYR A 83 1.13 6.87 10.78
C TYR A 83 1.49 5.59 10.05
N GLU A 84 1.59 4.47 10.77
CA GLU A 84 2.05 3.21 10.22
C GLU A 84 1.41 2.02 10.94
N THR A 85 1.46 0.86 10.29
CA THR A 85 1.17 -0.42 10.92
C THR A 85 2.42 -1.27 10.90
N THR A 86 2.84 -1.76 12.07
CA THR A 86 3.97 -2.67 12.20
C THR A 86 3.48 -4.11 12.23
N LEU A 87 4.09 -4.96 11.42
CA LEU A 87 3.89 -6.41 11.36
C LEU A 87 5.13 -7.10 11.92
N GLU A 88 4.93 -8.15 12.71
CA GLU A 88 6.01 -9.00 13.21
C GLU A 88 5.70 -10.46 12.90
N ALA A 89 6.66 -11.15 12.30
CA ALA A 89 6.56 -12.57 12.04
C ALA A 89 7.82 -13.34 12.39
N ASN A 90 7.65 -14.61 12.71
CA ASN A 90 8.71 -15.58 12.94
C ASN A 90 8.80 -16.53 11.74
N LEU A 91 9.97 -16.57 11.12
CA LEU A 91 10.33 -17.41 9.99
C LEU A 91 10.60 -18.84 10.49
N ALA A 92 9.82 -19.80 10.01
CA ALA A 92 9.89 -21.20 10.45
C ALA A 92 10.91 -22.05 9.66
N ALA A 93 11.28 -21.60 8.47
CA ALA A 93 12.17 -22.30 7.54
C ALA A 93 13.06 -21.31 6.76
N GLN A 94 14.13 -21.81 6.16
CA GLN A 94 14.96 -21.00 5.27
C GLN A 94 14.28 -20.85 3.90
N GLY A 95 14.32 -19.65 3.32
CA GLY A 95 13.79 -19.38 1.98
C GLY A 95 13.23 -17.98 1.82
N THR A 96 12.48 -17.77 0.74
CA THR A 96 11.83 -16.49 0.42
C THR A 96 10.42 -16.46 0.97
N TYR A 97 10.09 -15.41 1.70
CA TYR A 97 8.76 -15.16 2.25
C TYR A 97 8.08 -14.03 1.49
N ARG A 98 6.75 -13.99 1.55
CA ARG A 98 5.97 -12.89 0.96
C ARG A 98 5.01 -12.30 1.98
N PHE A 99 5.27 -11.05 2.36
CA PHE A 99 4.27 -10.20 3.02
C PHE A 99 3.39 -9.53 1.97
N SER A 100 2.09 -9.42 2.26
CA SER A 100 1.17 -8.66 1.42
C SER A 100 0.04 -8.06 2.25
N SER A 101 -0.60 -7.02 1.72
CA SER A 101 -1.80 -6.42 2.28
C SER A 101 -3.08 -7.20 1.99
N GLY A 102 -2.97 -8.40 1.42
CA GLY A 102 -4.09 -9.21 0.95
C GLY A 102 -4.88 -8.54 -0.18
N GLU A 103 -6.12 -8.99 -0.36
CA GLU A 103 -7.05 -8.42 -1.33
C GLU A 103 -7.56 -7.05 -0.84
N LEU A 104 -7.41 -6.02 -1.68
CA LEU A 104 -7.99 -4.71 -1.45
C LEU A 104 -9.32 -4.62 -2.20
N TYR A 105 -10.42 -4.59 -1.46
CA TYR A 105 -11.75 -4.33 -2.03
C TYR A 105 -11.94 -2.82 -2.16
N GLY A 106 -12.12 -2.34 -3.40
CA GLY A 106 -12.38 -0.94 -3.74
C GLY A 106 -13.85 -0.61 -3.91
#